data_AF-A0A523RLS2-F1
#
_entry.id   AF-A0A523RLS2-F1
#
_cell.length_a   1.000
_cell.length_b   1.000
_cell.length_c   1.000
_cell.angle_alpha   90.00
_cell.angle_beta   90.00
_cell.angle_gamma   90.00
#
_symmetry.space_group_name_H-M   'P 1'
#
loop_
_entity.id
_entity.type
_entity.pdbx_description
1 polymer ?
#
loop_
_entity_poly.entity_id
_entity_poly.type
_entity_poly.pdbx_seq_one_letter_code
_entity_poly.pdbx_strand_id
1 'polypeptide(L)' 'MGKGLALFGLILIILGILPLLLPMIGFGEYVSYFFILGIYEISLGGYLFSELMLILLGLGVVLLIVGAVR' A
#
# COMPACT_ATOMS: atom_id res chain seq x y z
N MET A 1 10.17 -13.56 -16.92
CA MET A 1 10.42 -12.96 -15.59
C MET A 1 9.33 -11.98 -15.15
N GLY A 2 8.43 -11.49 -16.03
CA GLY A 2 7.41 -10.50 -15.65
C GLY A 2 6.37 -10.98 -14.64
N LYS A 3 6.00 -12.26 -14.64
CA LYS A 3 5.06 -12.84 -13.65
C LYS A 3 5.47 -12.60 -12.18
N GLY A 4 6.77 -12.67 -11.87
CA GLY A 4 7.27 -12.40 -10.52
C GLY A 4 7.16 -10.93 -10.14
N LEU A 5 7.38 -10.04 -11.11
CA LEU A 5 7.28 -8.60 -10.94
C LEU A 5 5.81 -8.17 -10.78
N ALA A 6 4.88 -8.84 -11.47
CA ALA A 6 3.45 -8.66 -11.29
C ALA A 6 2.99 -9.07 -9.88
N LEU A 7 3.45 -10.23 -9.41
CA LEU A 7 3.18 -10.70 -8.04
C LEU A 7 3.74 -9.76 -6.99
N PHE A 8 4.96 -9.27 -7.18
CA PHE A 8 5.55 -8.29 -6.27
C PHE A 8 4.75 -6.99 -6.25
N GLY A 9 4.32 -6.49 -7.41
CA GLY A 9 3.43 -5.33 -7.49
C GLY A 9 2.11 -5.54 -6.73
N LEU A 10 1.50 -6.72 -6.87
CA LEU A 10 0.29 -7.09 -6.13
C LEU A 10 0.53 -7.08 -4.61
N ILE A 11 1.65 -7.63 -4.15
CA ILE A 11 2.01 -7.65 -2.73
C ILE A 11 2.14 -6.22 -2.18
N LEU A 12 2.79 -5.31 -2.91
CA LEU A 12 2.92 -3.91 -2.48
C LEU A 12 1.56 -3.22 -2.37
N ILE A 13 0.64 -3.45 -3.31
CA ILE A 13 -0.72 -2.92 -3.26
C ILE A 13 -1.44 -3.43 -2.00
N ILE A 14 -1.35 -4.73 -1.73
CA ILE A 14 -1.96 -5.34 -0.54
C ILE A 14 -1.40 -4.69 0.73
N LEU A 15 -0.07 -4.53 0.82
CA LEU A 15 0.57 -3.88 1.97
C LEU A 15 0.18 -2.42 2.11
N GLY A 16 -0.01 -1.68 1.01
CA GLY A 16 -0.45 -0.28 1.04
C GLY A 16 -1.89 -0.08 1.52
N ILE A 17 -2.77 -1.08 1.30
CA ILE A 17 -4.18 -1.06 1.74
C ILE A 17 -4.34 -1.64 3.15
N LEU A 18 -3.42 -2.52 3.57
CA LEU A 18 -3.46 -3.23 4.85
C LEU A 18 -3.80 -2.34 6.06
N PRO A 19 -3.26 -1.11 6.21
CA PRO A 19 -3.54 -0.25 7.37
C PRO A 19 -4.99 0.16 7.52
N LEU A 20 -5.77 0.15 6.42
CA LEU A 20 -7.20 0.45 6.46
C LEU A 20 -8.01 -0.70 7.09
N LEU A 21 -7.50 -1.93 6.98
CA LEU A 21 -8.17 -3.13 7.45
C LEU A 21 -7.74 -3.51 8.88
N LEU A 22 -6.49 -3.25 9.26
CA LEU A 22 -5.94 -3.63 10.56
C LEU A 22 -6.80 -3.20 11.77
N PRO A 23 -7.35 -1.97 11.84
CA PRO A 23 -8.23 -1.56 12.93
C PRO A 23 -9.52 -2.38 13.02
N MET A 24 -10.06 -2.83 11.88
CA MET A 24 -11.30 -3.59 11.80
C MET A 24 -11.17 -5.00 12.40
N ILE A 25 -9.95 -5.53 12.41
CA ILE A 25 -9.62 -6.86 12.93
C ILE A 25 -8.87 -6.81 14.28
N GLY A 26 -8.85 -5.65 14.95
CA GLY A 26 -8.28 -5.51 16.29
C GLY A 26 -6.76 -5.26 16.33
N PHE A 27 -6.11 -5.03 15.19
CA PHE A 27 -4.67 -4.81 15.06
C PHE A 27 -4.33 -3.32 14.81
N GLY A 28 -5.13 -2.40 15.35
CA GLY A 28 -4.99 -0.95 15.09
C GLY A 28 -3.64 -0.35 15.49
N GLU A 29 -2.96 -0.93 16.48
CA GLU A 29 -1.62 -0.51 16.91
C GLU A 29 -0.56 -0.56 15.80
N TYR A 30 -0.72 -1.49 14.85
CA TYR A 30 0.20 -1.67 13.74
C TYR A 30 0.00 -0.63 12.62
N VAL A 31 -1.10 0.12 12.63
CA VAL A 31 -1.33 1.20 11.66
C VAL A 31 -0.28 2.28 11.82
N SER A 32 0.15 2.57 13.05
CA SER A 32 1.16 3.60 13.36
C SER A 32 2.47 3.44 12.57
N TYR A 33 2.90 2.20 12.28
CA TYR A 33 4.10 1.95 11.48
C TYR A 33 4.00 2.52 10.06
N PHE A 34 2.79 2.63 9.51
CA PHE A 34 2.58 3.19 8.18
C PHE A 34 2.58 4.72 8.16
N PHE A 35 2.48 5.36 9.32
CA PHE A 35 2.49 6.82 9.47
C PHE A 35 3.82 7.34 10.06
N ILE A 36 4.81 6.46 10.27
CA ILE A 36 6.07 6.81 10.94
C ILE A 36 6.90 7.89 10.24
N LEU A 37 6.75 8.02 8.91
CA LEU A 37 7.45 9.05 8.14
C LEU A 37 6.91 10.44 8.46
N GLY A 38 5.60 10.55 8.72
CA GLY A 38 4.94 11.79 9.17
C GLY A 38 5.16 12.99 8.27
N ILE A 39 5.35 12.79 6.96
CA ILE A 39 5.72 13.89 6.04
C ILE A 39 4.45 14.58 5.51
N TYR A 40 3.47 13.80 5.09
CA TYR A 40 2.20 14.21 4.50
C TYR A 40 1.09 13.16 4.79
N GLU A 41 -0.15 13.62 4.74
CA GLU A 41 -1.29 12.74 4.87
C GLU A 41 -2.38 13.28 3.96
N ILE A 42 -3.11 12.37 3.30
CA ILE A 42 -4.23 12.74 2.46
C ILE A 42 -5.48 11.97 2.89
N SER A 43 -6.58 12.69 3.05
CA SER A 43 -7.89 12.08 3.27
C SER A 43 -8.52 11.71 1.94
N LEU A 44 -8.79 10.42 1.74
CA LEU A 44 -9.43 9.87 0.54
C LEU A 44 -10.57 8.94 0.96
N GLY A 45 -11.80 9.25 0.55
CA GLY A 45 -12.97 8.41 0.83
C GLY A 45 -13.26 8.22 2.33
N GLY A 46 -12.89 9.19 3.18
CA GLY A 46 -13.05 9.10 4.63
C GLY A 46 -11.92 8.36 5.36
N TYR A 47 -10.93 7.86 4.63
CA TYR A 47 -9.74 7.22 5.18
C TYR A 47 -8.53 8.12 5.04
N LEU A 48 -7.61 8.01 6.00
CA LEU A 48 -6.34 8.73 6.00
C LEU A 48 -5.27 7.84 5.34
N PHE A 49 -4.56 8.38 4.35
CA PHE A 49 -3.45 7.71 3.67
C PHE A 49 -2.15 8.47 3.91
N SER A 50 -1.11 7.75 4.32
CA SER A 50 0.26 8.29 4.49
C SER A 50 1.10 8.20 3.21
N GLU A 51 2.28 8.84 3.22
CA GLU A 51 3.34 8.66 2.20
C GLU A 51 3.51 7.19 1.82
N LEU A 52 3.73 6.36 2.84
CA LEU A 52 4.21 5.00 2.66
C LEU A 52 3.11 4.20 1.97
N MET A 53 1.86 4.37 2.42
CA MET A 53 0.71 3.73 1.82
C MET A 53 0.57 4.11 0.34
N LEU A 54 0.71 5.40 0.00
CA LEU A 54 0.59 5.86 -1.38
C LEU A 54 1.76 5.43 -2.26
N ILE A 55 2.99 5.42 -1.75
CA ILE A 55 4.16 4.90 -2.46
C ILE A 55 3.99 3.41 -2.75
N LEU A 56 3.57 2.62 -1.76
CA LEU A 56 3.31 1.19 -1.93
C LEU A 56 2.22 0.92 -2.97
N LEU A 57 1.14 1.71 -2.94
CA LEU A 57 0.06 1.63 -3.92
C LEU A 57 0.53 2.03 -5.32
N GLY A 58 1.15 3.19 -5.47
CA GLY A 58 1.59 3.73 -6.75
C GLY A 58 2.65 2.85 -7.42
N LEU A 59 3.71 2.51 -6.67
CA LEU A 59 4.76 1.62 -7.15
C LEU A 59 4.21 0.22 -7.43
N GLY A 60 3.34 -0.29 -6.55
CA GLY A 60 2.69 -1.58 -6.72
C GLY A 60 1.90 -1.68 -8.02
N VAL A 61 1.11 -0.66 -8.36
CA VAL A 61 0.37 -0.60 -9.64
C VAL A 61 1.32 -0.58 -10.84
N VAL A 62 2.38 0.23 -10.80
CA VAL A 62 3.38 0.30 -11.88
C VAL A 62 4.02 -1.07 -12.10
N LEU A 63 4.49 -1.72 -11.04
CA LEU A 63 5.12 -3.04 -11.12
C LEU A 63 4.13 -4.11 -11.57
N LEU A 64 2.88 -4.06 -11.11
CA LEU A 64 1.83 -4.97 -11.56
C LEU A 64 1.62 -4.89 -13.07
N ILE A 65 1.46 -3.68 -13.60
CA ILE A 65 1.26 -3.46 -15.04
C ILE A 65 2.48 -3.89 -15.84
N VAL A 66 3.68 -3.45 -15.45
CA VAL A 66 4.94 -3.81 -16.16
C VAL A 66 5.15 -5.32 -16.14
N GLY A 67 4.89 -5.98 -15.01
CA GLY A 67 5.02 -7.42 -14.89
C GLY A 67 3.94 -8.22 -15.62
N ALA A 68 2.74 -7.65 -15.82
CA ALA A 68 1.67 -8.28 -16.57
C ALA A 68 1.88 -8.15 -18.09
N VAL A 69 2.51 -7.06 -18.55
CA VAL A 69 2.76 -6.79 -19.98
C VAL A 69 4.01 -7.50 -20.51
N ARG A 70 5.02 -7.74 -19.66
CA ARG A 70 6.29 -8.39 -20.05
C ARG A 70 6.37 -9.87 -19.68
#